data_AF-A0A1X2ISE4-F1
#
_entry.id   AF-A0A1X2ISE4-F1
#
_cell.length_a   1.000
_cell.length_b   1.000
_cell.length_c   1.000
_cell.angle_alpha   90.00
_cell.angle_beta   90.00
_cell.angle_gamma   90.00
#
_symmetry.space_group_name_H-M   'P 1'
#
loop_
_entity.id
_entity.type
_entity.pdbx_description
1 polymer ?
#
loop_
_entity_poly.entity_id
_entity_poly.type
_entity_poly.pdbx_seq_one_letter_code
_entity_poly.pdbx_strand_id
1 'polypeptide(L)' 'MFGLRKFNTPVLRPAAPFIIGGVSVLFLVAKMQDAMINSDQYRNDPRNPALSAGKKDH' A
#
# COMPACT_ATOMS: atom_id res chain seq x y z
N MET A 1 -17.64 -37.06 5.05
CA MET A 1 -16.84 -35.92 5.56
C MET A 1 -17.79 -34.75 5.78
N PHE A 2 -18.08 -34.40 7.04
CA PHE A 2 -18.89 -33.23 7.35
C PHE A 2 -18.07 -31.98 7.03
N GLY A 3 -18.49 -31.21 6.04
CA GLY A 3 -17.78 -29.97 5.65
C GLY A 3 -17.77 -28.96 6.79
N LEU A 4 -16.73 -28.11 6.82
CA LEU A 4 -16.65 -26.98 7.75
C LEU A 4 -17.87 -26.07 7.52
N ARG A 5 -18.71 -25.91 8.54
CA ARG A 5 -19.85 -25.00 8.50
C ARG A 5 -19.32 -23.56 8.64
N LYS A 6 -19.68 -22.67 7.71
CA LYS A 6 -19.45 -21.23 7.85
C LYS A 6 -20.44 -20.65 8.88
N PHE A 7 -19.92 -20.03 9.92
CA PHE A 7 -20.71 -19.34 10.94
C PHE A 7 -20.75 -17.83 10.66
N ASN A 8 -21.89 -17.18 10.93
CA ASN A 8 -22.08 -15.75 10.72
C ASN A 8 -21.45 -14.93 11.86
N THR A 9 -20.13 -14.98 11.97
CA THR A 9 -19.38 -14.24 12.99
C THR A 9 -19.24 -12.77 12.60
N PRO A 10 -19.51 -11.80 13.50
CA PRO A 10 -19.39 -10.38 13.21
C PRO A 10 -17.92 -9.94 13.18
N VAL A 11 -17.23 -10.17 12.05
CA VAL A 11 -15.79 -9.84 11.90
C VAL A 11 -15.53 -8.39 11.52
N LEU A 12 -16.43 -7.77 10.73
CA LEU A 12 -16.16 -6.46 10.14
C LEU A 12 -16.17 -5.33 11.18
N ARG A 13 -17.12 -5.35 12.13
CA ARG A 13 -17.27 -4.32 13.15
C ARG A 13 -16.05 -4.22 14.08
N PRO A 14 -15.51 -5.31 14.67
CA PRO A 14 -14.28 -5.22 15.47
C PRO A 14 -13.03 -5.00 14.60
N ALA A 15 -13.01 -5.45 13.34
CA ALA A 15 -11.88 -5.23 12.44
C ALA A 15 -11.79 -3.80 11.88
N ALA A 16 -12.90 -3.04 11.89
CA ALA A 16 -13.00 -1.72 11.29
C ALA A 16 -11.86 -0.75 11.64
N PRO A 17 -11.50 -0.51 12.92
CA PRO A 17 -10.40 0.42 13.25
C PRO A 17 -9.04 -0.02 12.68
N PHE A 18 -8.79 -1.33 12.59
CA PHE A 18 -7.55 -1.88 12.02
C PHE A 18 -7.51 -1.74 10.50
N ILE A 19 -8.65 -1.97 9.83
CA ILE A 19 -8.76 -1.77 8.38
C ILE A 19 -8.55 -0.29 8.06
N ILE A 20 -9.22 0.61 8.79
CA ILE A 20 -9.07 2.06 8.60
C ILE A 20 -7.62 2.49 8.84
N GLY A 21 -7.00 2.03 9.93
CA GLY A 21 -5.60 2.32 10.22
C GLY A 21 -4.66 1.80 9.14
N GLY A 22 -4.85 0.55 8.70
CA GLY A 22 -4.04 -0.07 7.64
C GLY A 22 -4.16 0.68 6.31
N VAL A 23 -5.38 1.02 5.89
CA VAL A 23 -5.61 1.83 4.68
C VAL A 23 -4.97 3.21 4.80
N SER A 24 -5.07 3.85 5.96
CA SER A 24 -4.46 5.16 6.21
C SER A 24 -2.94 5.09 6.08
N VAL A 25 -2.29 4.10 6.71
CA VAL A 25 -0.84 3.92 6.64
C VAL A 25 -0.41 3.60 5.21
N LEU A 26 -1.11 2.70 4.52
CA LEU A 26 -0.81 2.36 3.13
C LEU A 26 -0.87 3.59 2.22
N PHE A 27 -1.89 4.43 2.38
CA PHE A 27 -2.02 5.68 1.61
C PHE A 27 -0.85 6.63 1.86
N LEU A 28 -0.51 6.86 3.14
CA LEU A 28 0.58 7.76 3.53
C LEU A 28 1.93 7.25 3.02
N VAL A 29 2.21 5.96 3.20
CA VAL A 29 3.46 5.33 2.74
C VAL A 29 3.56 5.40 1.22
N ALA A 30 2.48 5.16 0.48
CA ALA A 30 2.49 5.28 -0.97
C ALA A 30 2.85 6.71 -1.43
N LYS A 31 2.29 7.75 -0.78
CA LYS A 31 2.64 9.15 -1.07
C LYS A 31 4.09 9.48 -0.71
N MET A 32 4.57 8.97 0.42
CA MET A 32 5.97 9.18 0.84
C MET A 32 6.96 8.48 -0.10
N GLN A 33 6.64 7.27 -0.57
CA GLN A 33 7.47 6.55 -1.54
C GLN A 33 7.58 7.33 -2.85
N ASP A 34 6.45 7.82 -3.39
CA ASP A 34 6.46 8.67 -4.59
C ASP A 34 7.37 9.90 -4.44
N ALA A 35 7.39 10.53 -3.25
CA ALA A 35 8.27 11.67 -3.00
C ALA A 35 9.75 11.26 -2.89
N MET A 36 10.03 10.15 -2.20
CA MET A 36 11.39 9.70 -1.92
C MET A 36 12.14 9.26 -3.17
N ILE A 37 11.48 8.51 -4.06
CA ILE A 37 12.09 8.03 -5.30
C ILE A 37 12.42 9.18 -6.27
N ASN A 38 11.74 10.33 -6.14
CA ASN A 38 11.97 11.52 -6.95
C ASN A 38 12.93 12.53 -6.28
N SER A 39 13.45 12.22 -5.09
CA SER A 39 14.44 13.07 -4.43
C SER A 39 15.79 13.05 -5.17
N ASP A 40 16.58 14.11 -5.02
CA ASP A 40 17.87 14.27 -5.71
C ASP A 40 18.82 13.08 -5.52
N GLN A 41 18.75 12.44 -4.35
CA GLN A 41 19.59 11.29 -4.01
C GLN A 41 19.24 10.03 -4.82
N TYR A 42 17.95 9.83 -5.14
CA TYR A 42 17.46 8.55 -5.69
C TYR A 42 16.85 8.67 -7.09
N ARG A 43 16.66 9.88 -7.63
CA ARG A 43 16.03 10.07 -8.96
C ARG A 43 16.78 9.39 -10.10
N ASN A 44 18.10 9.31 -10.01
CA ASN A 44 18.96 8.72 -11.04
C ASN A 44 19.45 7.30 -10.68
N ASP A 45 18.97 6.69 -9.61
CA ASP A 45 19.33 5.32 -9.27
C ASP A 45 18.76 4.35 -10.34
N PRO A 46 19.56 3.49 -10.98
CA PRO A 46 19.07 2.55 -12.00
C PRO A 46 18.02 1.56 -11.49
N ARG A 47 17.87 1.41 -10.17
CA ARG A 47 16.86 0.56 -9.52
C ARG A 47 15.54 1.31 -9.28
N ASN A 48 15.49 2.61 -9.54
CA ASN A 48 14.31 3.42 -9.31
C ASN A 48 13.17 2.97 -10.25
N PRO A 49 12.03 2.48 -9.71
CA PRO A 49 10.92 2.01 -10.53
C PRO A 49 10.29 3.11 -11.40
N ALA A 50 10.46 4.39 -11.07
CA ALA A 50 9.97 5.51 -11.88
C ALA A 50 10.62 5.54 -13.27
N LEU A 51 11.89 5.15 -13.37
CA LEU A 51 12.64 5.11 -14.64
C LEU A 51 12.07 4.03 -15.58
N SER A 52 11.74 2.86 -15.03
CA SER A 52 11.13 1.74 -15.77
C SER A 52 9.68 2.01 -16.18
N ALA A 53 8.95 2.80 -15.39
CA ALA A 53 7.54 3.12 -15.64
C ALA A 53 7.35 4.17 -16.74
N GLY A 54 8.42 4.77 -17.28
CA GLY A 54 8.34 5.81 -18.30
C GLY A 54 7.59 7.07 -17.84
N LYS A 55 7.41 7.25 -16.52
CA LYS A 55 6.87 8.47 -15.95
C LYS A 55 7.90 9.56 -16.19
N LYS A 56 7.62 10.43 -17.16
CA LYS A 56 8.41 11.64 -17.40
C LYS A 56 8.24 12.54 -16.19
N ASP A 57 9.36 13.01 -15.65
CA ASP A 57 9.39 14.04 -14.63
C ASP A 57 8.46 15.18 -15.06
N HIS A 58 7.54 15.57 -14.17
CA HIS A 58 6.64 16.72 -14.38
C HIS A 58 7.43 18.02 -14.41
#